data_AF-A0A8S8Z4T1-F1
#
_entry.id   AF-A0A8S8Z4T1-F1
#
_cell.length_a   1.000
_cell.length_b   1.000
_cell.length_c   1.000
_cell.angle_alpha   90.00
_cell.angle_beta   90.00
_cell.angle_gamma   90.00
#
_symmetry.space_group_name_H-M   'P 1'
#
loop_
_entity.id
_entity.type
_entity.pdbx_description
1 polymer ?
#
loop_
_entity_poly.entity_id
_entity_poly.type
_entity_poly.pdbx_seq_one_letter_code
_entity_poly.pdbx_strand_id
1 'polypeptide(L)'
;MGVRSRSGIALLLVTVMISALLGGCLFTEEEGEANASSLTVSPEVFEAGVFQQVELSAKASMSVFVPYLVIDSATGYVQNSTVVDLSSGSSVTLEMLARLGPIA
;
A
#
# COMPACT_ATOMS: atom_id res chain seq x y z
N MET A 1 30.80 -11.00 42.58
CA MET A 1 31.13 -10.81 41.15
C MET A 1 29.98 -11.33 40.29
N GLY A 2 29.22 -10.44 39.65
CA GLY A 2 28.13 -10.82 38.74
C GLY A 2 28.70 -11.25 37.38
N VAL A 3 28.56 -12.53 37.05
CA VAL A 3 28.87 -13.04 35.72
C VAL A 3 27.80 -12.50 34.77
N ARG A 4 28.07 -11.36 34.10
CA ARG A 4 27.30 -10.93 32.93
C ARG A 4 27.59 -11.96 31.83
N SER A 5 26.77 -13.02 31.79
CA SER A 5 26.93 -14.11 30.84
C SER A 5 26.65 -13.61 29.43
N ARG A 6 27.70 -13.55 28.61
CA ARG A 6 27.62 -13.21 27.17
C ARG A 6 26.60 -14.08 26.43
N SER A 7 26.42 -15.31 26.92
CA SER A 7 25.42 -16.28 26.45
C SER A 7 23.96 -15.84 26.73
N GLY A 8 23.70 -15.20 27.87
CA GLY A 8 22.35 -14.71 28.19
C GLY A 8 21.89 -13.59 27.27
N ILE A 9 22.81 -12.70 26.89
CA ILE A 9 22.54 -11.62 25.92
C ILE A 9 22.28 -12.21 24.53
N ALA A 10 23.07 -13.20 24.12
CA ALA A 10 22.88 -13.88 22.84
C ALA A 10 21.51 -14.57 22.76
N LEU A 11 21.09 -15.26 23.82
CA LEU A 11 19.78 -15.93 23.88
C LEU A 11 18.61 -14.93 23.78
N LEU A 12 18.74 -13.77 24.43
CA LEU A 12 17.75 -12.69 24.40
C LEU A 12 17.63 -12.07 23.00
N LEU A 13 18.76 -11.85 22.32
CA LEU A 13 18.75 -11.35 20.95
C LEU A 13 18.12 -12.35 19.97
N VAL A 14 18.42 -13.64 20.11
CA VAL A 14 17.82 -14.70 19.27
C VAL A 14 16.31 -14.76 19.46
N THR A 15 15.83 -14.67 20.70
CA THR A 15 14.38 -14.66 20.97
C THR A 15 13.70 -13.43 20.37
N VAL A 16 14.29 -12.24 20.49
CA VAL A 16 13.75 -11.01 19.87
C VAL A 16 13.69 -11.12 18.34
N MET A 17 14.74 -11.66 17.70
CA MET A 17 14.77 -11.82 16.24
C MET A 17 13.73 -12.84 15.75
N ILE A 18 13.47 -13.91 16.50
CA ILE A 18 12.43 -14.90 16.16
C ILE A 18 11.02 -14.32 16.35
N SER A 19 10.80 -13.50 17.39
CA SER A 19 9.50 -12.85 17.63
C SER A 19 9.06 -11.97 16.47
N ALA A 20 9.99 -11.32 15.77
CA ALA A 20 9.68 -10.48 14.61
C ALA A 20 9.09 -11.28 13.42
N LEU A 21 9.52 -12.53 13.20
CA LEU A 21 8.97 -13.37 12.11
C LEU A 21 7.54 -13.85 12.39
N LEU A 22 7.14 -13.91 13.66
CA LEU A 22 5.81 -14.42 14.07
C LEU A 22 4.71 -13.36 13.91
N GLY A 23 5.06 -12.08 13.95
CA GLY A 23 4.12 -10.97 13.85
C GLY A 23 3.34 -10.92 12.54
N GLY A 24 3.94 -11.33 11.42
CA GLY A 24 3.30 -11.27 10.09
C GLY A 24 2.48 -12.50 9.71
N CYS A 25 2.71 -13.67 10.32
CA CYS A 25 2.07 -14.92 9.93
C CYS A 25 0.95 -15.37 10.88
N LEU A 26 1.03 -15.02 12.17
CA LEU A 26 0.06 -15.45 13.18
C LEU A 26 -1.10 -14.48 13.40
N PHE A 27 -0.94 -13.22 12.99
CA PHE A 27 -1.93 -12.16 13.19
C PHE A 27 -2.42 -11.60 11.85
N THR A 28 -2.83 -12.49 10.94
CA THR A 28 -3.68 -12.05 9.83
C THR A 28 -5.01 -11.64 10.44
N GLU A 29 -5.26 -10.34 10.49
CA GLU A 29 -6.61 -9.86 10.69
C GLU A 29 -7.40 -10.29 9.45
N GLU A 30 -8.47 -11.06 9.67
CA GLU A 30 -9.41 -11.52 8.64
C GLU A 30 -10.23 -10.31 8.13
N GLU A 31 -9.57 -9.25 7.69
CA GLU A 31 -10.20 -8.22 6.89
C GLU A 31 -10.50 -8.85 5.54
N GLY A 32 -11.80 -8.99 5.22
CA GLY A 32 -12.29 -9.78 4.09
C GLY A 32 -11.40 -9.69 2.85
N GLU A 33 -10.96 -10.85 2.38
CA GLU A 33 -9.91 -11.01 1.36
C GLU A 33 -10.08 -10.00 0.21
N ALA A 34 -9.14 -9.05 0.12
CA ALA A 34 -9.15 -8.04 -0.93
C ALA A 34 -8.97 -8.73 -2.28
N ASN A 35 -9.94 -8.56 -3.17
CA ASN A 35 -9.91 -9.13 -4.52
C ASN A 35 -10.07 -8.03 -5.58
N ALA A 36 -9.96 -8.40 -6.86
CA ALA A 36 -10.07 -7.45 -7.97
C ALA A 36 -11.42 -6.70 -8.01
N SER A 37 -12.49 -7.26 -7.46
CA SER A 37 -13.82 -6.61 -7.39
C SER A 37 -13.99 -5.68 -6.19
N SER A 38 -13.02 -5.67 -5.27
CA SER A 38 -12.97 -4.80 -4.11
C SER A 38 -12.44 -3.41 -4.43
N LEU A 39 -11.82 -3.19 -5.60
CA LEU A 39 -11.33 -1.89 -6.05
C LEU A 39 -12.17 -1.39 -7.23
N THR A 40 -12.71 -0.18 -7.12
CA THR A 40 -13.36 0.53 -8.22
C THR A 40 -12.50 1.70 -8.63
N VAL A 41 -12.27 1.86 -9.94
CA VAL A 41 -11.48 2.95 -10.51
C VAL A 41 -12.36 3.75 -11.46
N SER A 42 -12.40 5.07 -11.29
CA SER A 42 -13.19 5.99 -12.12
C SER A 42 -12.31 7.15 -12.59
N PRO A 43 -12.38 7.57 -13.87
CA PRO A 43 -13.21 7.02 -14.94
C PRO A 43 -12.68 5.68 -15.47
N GLU A 44 -13.56 4.91 -16.12
CA GLU A 44 -13.21 3.58 -16.69
C GLU A 44 -12.24 3.68 -17.88
N VAL A 45 -12.32 4.79 -18.61
CA VAL A 45 -11.49 5.09 -19.79
C VAL A 45 -10.68 6.34 -19.49
N PHE A 46 -9.37 6.24 -19.70
CA PHE A 46 -8.45 7.37 -19.54
C PHE A 46 -8.22 8.10 -20.84
N GLU A 47 -7.99 9.41 -20.74
CA GLU A 47 -7.57 10.31 -21.82
C GLU A 47 -6.04 10.31 -21.92
N ALA A 48 -5.50 10.26 -23.14
CA ALA A 48 -4.04 10.28 -23.33
C ALA A 48 -3.48 11.70 -23.23
N GLY A 49 -2.30 11.81 -22.60
CA GLY A 49 -1.47 13.00 -22.67
C GLY A 49 -1.91 14.15 -21.78
N VAL A 50 -2.86 13.92 -20.88
CA VAL A 50 -3.35 14.89 -19.90
C VAL A 50 -3.31 14.31 -18.49
N PHE A 51 -3.06 15.16 -17.51
CA PHE A 51 -3.30 14.82 -16.11
C PHE A 51 -4.80 14.91 -15.86
N GLN A 52 -5.35 13.84 -15.31
CA GLN A 52 -6.77 13.73 -15.05
C GLN A 52 -7.00 13.24 -13.62
N GLN A 53 -8.15 13.61 -13.06
CA GLN A 53 -8.58 13.12 -11.76
C GLN A 53 -9.09 11.68 -11.91
N VAL A 54 -8.49 10.78 -11.14
CA VAL A 54 -8.87 9.38 -11.05
C VAL A 54 -9.25 9.09 -9.60
N GLU A 55 -10.47 8.62 -9.40
CA GLU A 55 -10.97 8.18 -8.10
C GLU A 55 -10.73 6.68 -7.95
N LEU A 56 -10.08 6.30 -6.85
CA LEU A 56 -9.90 4.93 -6.41
C LEU A 56 -10.76 4.71 -5.17
N SER A 57 -11.68 3.74 -5.20
CA SER A 57 -12.56 3.41 -4.08
C SER A 57 -12.42 1.94 -3.70
N ALA A 58 -12.16 1.66 -2.42
CA ALA A 58 -11.91 0.33 -1.93
C ALA A 58 -13.06 -0.15 -1.02
N LYS A 59 -13.55 -1.37 -1.25
CA LYS A 59 -14.56 -2.05 -0.39
C LYS A 59 -13.94 -2.89 0.72
N ALA A 60 -12.63 -3.13 0.66
CA ALA A 60 -11.83 -3.81 1.66
C ALA A 60 -10.49 -3.07 1.80
N SER A 61 -9.84 -3.16 2.95
CA SER A 61 -8.55 -2.48 3.14
C SER A 61 -7.50 -3.08 2.21
N MET A 62 -6.79 -2.22 1.47
CA MET A 62 -5.78 -2.65 0.51
C MET A 62 -4.78 -1.54 0.20
N SER A 63 -3.62 -1.94 -0.32
CA SER A 63 -2.61 -1.02 -0.85
C SER A 63 -2.61 -1.09 -2.37
N VAL A 64 -2.81 0.04 -3.03
CA VAL A 64 -2.91 0.14 -4.49
C VAL A 64 -1.63 0.74 -5.05
N PHE A 65 -0.97 0.00 -5.94
CA PHE A 65 0.17 0.49 -6.69
C PHE A 65 -0.29 1.22 -7.95
N VAL A 66 0.13 2.48 -8.10
CA VAL A 66 -0.20 3.35 -9.23
C VAL A 66 1.03 3.50 -10.14
N PRO A 67 1.13 2.72 -11.24
CA PRO A 67 2.30 2.70 -12.11
C PRO A 67 2.31 3.84 -13.14
N TYR A 68 1.85 5.02 -12.74
CA TYR A 68 1.68 6.19 -13.59
C TYR A 68 2.29 7.42 -12.95
N LEU A 69 2.40 8.50 -13.73
CA LEU A 69 2.83 9.79 -13.19
C LEU A 69 1.68 10.40 -12.41
N VAL A 70 1.91 10.71 -11.14
CA VAL A 70 0.94 11.34 -10.23
C VAL A 70 1.49 12.71 -9.81
N ILE A 71 0.63 13.72 -9.77
CA ILE A 71 0.95 15.01 -9.15
C ILE A 71 0.65 14.89 -7.66
N ASP A 72 1.67 15.05 -6.83
CA ASP A 72 1.51 15.15 -5.39
C ASP A 72 0.80 16.47 -5.05
N SER A 73 -0.39 16.40 -4.46
CA SER A 73 -1.20 17.57 -4.10
C SER A 73 -0.56 18.45 -3.03
N ALA A 74 0.36 17.90 -2.22
CA ALA A 74 1.04 18.65 -1.17
C ALA A 74 2.25 19.44 -1.71
N THR A 75 3.00 18.87 -2.65
CA THR A 75 4.26 19.46 -3.15
C THR A 75 4.17 20.03 -4.57
N GLY A 76 3.19 19.58 -5.36
CA GLY A 76 3.07 19.89 -6.78
C GLY A 76 4.07 19.15 -7.66
N TYR A 77 4.88 18.23 -7.10
CA TYR A 77 5.84 17.46 -7.87
C TYR A 77 5.20 16.25 -8.55
N VAL A 78 5.74 15.91 -9.71
CA VAL A 78 5.35 14.71 -10.45
C VAL A 78 6.20 13.53 -9.98
N GLN A 79 5.55 12.45 -9.58
CA GLN A 79 6.19 11.22 -9.10
C GLN A 79 5.68 10.00 -9.87
N ASN A 80 6.53 8.99 -10.03
CA ASN A 80 6.15 7.68 -10.55
C ASN A 80 6.14 6.68 -9.38
N SER A 81 5.39 5.59 -9.52
CA SER A 81 5.43 4.44 -8.62
C SER A 81 4.89 4.76 -7.23
N THR A 82 3.76 5.47 -7.20
CA THR A 82 3.05 5.81 -5.96
C THR A 82 2.31 4.58 -5.43
N VAL A 83 2.41 4.34 -4.13
CA VAL A 83 1.59 3.35 -3.42
C VAL A 83 0.62 4.11 -2.54
N VAL A 84 -0.67 3.76 -2.59
CA VAL A 84 -1.71 4.40 -1.79
C VAL A 84 -2.42 3.36 -0.94
N ASP A 85 -2.43 3.59 0.37
CA ASP A 85 -3.14 2.75 1.33
C ASP A 85 -4.58 3.23 1.47
N LEU A 86 -5.52 2.33 1.22
CA LEU A 86 -6.96 2.57 1.33
C LEU A 86 -7.53 1.68 2.43
N SER A 87 -8.22 2.27 3.39
CA SER A 87 -9.03 1.51 4.35
C SER A 87 -10.32 1.03 3.70
N SER A 88 -10.94 -0.01 4.25
CA SER A 88 -12.26 -0.46 3.82
C SER A 88 -13.29 0.68 3.79
N GLY A 89 -13.97 0.84 2.64
CA GLY A 89 -14.97 1.88 2.41
C GLY A 89 -14.42 3.27 2.09
N SER A 90 -13.09 3.44 1.98
CA SER A 90 -12.48 4.73 1.65
C SER A 90 -12.37 4.95 0.14
N SER A 91 -12.29 6.22 -0.25
CA SER A 91 -11.88 6.63 -1.59
C SER A 91 -10.82 7.72 -1.53
N VAL A 92 -10.00 7.77 -2.57
CA VAL A 92 -8.99 8.82 -2.79
C VAL A 92 -9.06 9.27 -4.24
N THR A 93 -8.86 10.56 -4.47
CA THR A 93 -8.73 11.13 -5.81
C THR A 93 -7.27 11.48 -6.05
N LEU A 94 -6.71 10.97 -7.13
CA LEU A 94 -5.35 11.25 -7.58
C LEU A 94 -5.39 12.01 -8.90
N GLU A 95 -4.49 12.96 -9.07
CA GLU A 95 -4.26 13.60 -10.35
C GLU A 95 -3.12 12.87 -11.06
N MET A 96 -3.43 12.13 -12.12
CA MET A 96 -2.48 11.21 -12.76
C MET A 96 -2.56 11.24 -14.28
N LEU A 97 -1.44 10.91 -14.93
CA LEU A 97 -1.32 10.82 -16.38
C LEU A 97 -1.22 9.35 -16.79
N ALA A 98 -2.27 8.87 -17.46
CA ALA A 98 -2.39 7.51 -17.95
C ALA A 98 -2.41 7.46 -19.48
N ARG A 99 -2.33 6.24 -20.02
CA ARG A 99 -2.48 6.00 -21.47
C ARG A 99 -3.96 5.93 -21.85
N LEU A 100 -4.28 6.26 -23.10
CA LEU A 100 -5.63 6.09 -23.64
C LEU A 100 -6.06 4.62 -23.59
N GLY A 101 -7.24 4.36 -23.04
CA GLY A 101 -7.87 3.03 -23.05
C GLY A 101 -8.53 2.66 -21.72
N PRO A 102 -9.12 1.46 -21.65
CA PRO A 102 -9.69 0.94 -20.41
C PRO A 102 -8.60 0.64 -19.39
N ILE A 103 -8.98 0.62 -18.11
CA ILE A 103 -8.17 0.07 -17.03
C ILE A 103 -7.85 -1.39 -17.38
N ALA A 104 -6.57 -1.69 -17.60
CA ALA A 104 -6.06 -3.01 -17.97
C ALA A 104 -5.40 -3.69 -16.77
#